data_AF-A0A6G4QWI9-F1
#
_entry.id   AF-A0A6G4QWI9-F1
#
_cell.length_a   1.000
_cell.length_b   1.000
_cell.length_c   1.000
_cell.angle_alpha   90.00
_cell.angle_beta   90.00
_cell.angle_gamma   90.00
#
_symmetry.space_group_name_H-M   'P 1'
#
loop_
_entity.id
_entity.type
_entity.pdbx_description
1 polymer ?
#
loop_
_entity_poly.entity_id
_entity_poly.type
_entity_poly.pdbx_seq_one_letter_code
_entity_poly.pdbx_strand_id
1 'polypeptide(L)'
;MPERSDAQRRKAAELSPEFAQVRLVEAFEREWEIGFECLHCGARRTWRRDVMLGRARRLLNATMAQIKAKAVCPRCPGRPPAMSFSGLMHPADPERARWRAVEALLEAGINPSDYGYGYQPGRPPWR
;
A
#
# COMPACT_ATOMS: atom_id res chain seq x y z
N MET A 1 -5.67 30.87 7.91
CA MET A 1 -5.76 29.79 6.91
C MET A 1 -7.22 29.41 6.77
N PRO A 2 -7.88 29.57 5.62
CA PRO A 2 -9.26 29.14 5.47
C PRO A 2 -9.33 27.61 5.57
N GLU A 3 -10.29 27.10 6.33
CA GLU A 3 -10.58 25.67 6.36
C GLU A 3 -10.98 25.21 4.95
N ARG A 4 -10.39 24.12 4.47
CA ARG A 4 -10.79 23.51 3.19
C ARG A 4 -12.30 23.26 3.22
N SER A 5 -13.02 23.71 2.20
CA SER A 5 -14.46 23.44 2.08
C SER A 5 -14.71 21.93 1.99
N ASP A 6 -15.89 21.47 2.40
CA ASP A 6 -16.20 20.04 2.37
C ASP A 6 -16.08 19.43 0.97
N ALA A 7 -16.35 20.21 -0.09
CA ALA A 7 -16.13 19.79 -1.47
C ALA A 7 -14.65 19.53 -1.79
N GLN A 8 -13.73 20.39 -1.31
CA GLN A 8 -12.29 20.20 -1.46
C GLN A 8 -11.79 19.00 -0.65
N ARG A 9 -12.36 18.76 0.52
CA ARG A 9 -12.05 17.57 1.34
C ARG A 9 -12.49 16.29 0.65
N ARG A 10 -13.66 16.28 0.01
CA ARG A 10 -14.15 15.13 -0.78
C ARG A 10 -13.25 14.84 -1.98
N LYS A 11 -12.89 15.87 -2.75
CA LYS A 11 -11.99 15.73 -3.91
C LYS A 11 -10.60 15.25 -3.50
N ALA A 12 -10.03 15.78 -2.41
CA ALA A 12 -8.74 15.35 -1.88
C ALA A 12 -8.77 13.94 -1.27
N ALA A 13 -9.95 13.45 -0.93
CA ALA A 13 -10.12 12.09 -0.46
C ALA A 13 -10.15 11.09 -1.62
N GLU A 14 -10.58 11.49 -2.81
CA GLU A 14 -10.80 10.57 -3.93
C GLU A 14 -9.49 9.91 -4.39
N LEU A 15 -9.50 8.59 -4.51
CA LEU A 15 -8.36 7.84 -5.05
C LEU A 15 -8.50 7.82 -6.57
N SER A 16 -7.38 7.86 -7.29
CA SER A 16 -7.43 7.55 -8.71
C SER A 16 -7.98 6.13 -8.91
N PRO A 17 -8.78 5.87 -9.97
CA PRO A 17 -9.35 4.55 -10.22
C PRO A 17 -8.29 3.44 -10.28
N GLU A 18 -7.13 3.76 -10.86
CA GLU A 18 -5.98 2.86 -10.94
C GLU A 18 -5.44 2.53 -9.55
N PHE A 19 -5.18 3.55 -8.72
CA PHE A 19 -4.64 3.35 -7.38
C PHE A 19 -5.62 2.60 -6.46
N ALA A 20 -6.92 2.87 -6.58
CA ALA A 20 -7.96 2.27 -5.77
C ALA A 20 -8.02 0.73 -5.87
N GLN A 21 -7.67 0.17 -7.04
CA GLN A 21 -7.73 -1.26 -7.33
C GLN A 21 -6.45 -2.02 -6.95
N VAL A 22 -5.32 -1.33 -6.79
CA VAL A 22 -4.04 -1.95 -6.43
C VAL A 22 -4.16 -2.66 -5.08
N ARG A 23 -3.72 -3.93 -5.02
CA ARG A 23 -3.62 -4.67 -3.75
C ARG A 23 -2.39 -4.21 -2.96
N LEU A 24 -2.43 -4.31 -1.64
CA LEU A 24 -1.28 -3.94 -0.80
C LEU A 24 -0.02 -4.73 -1.15
N VAL A 25 -0.16 -6.00 -1.54
CA VAL A 25 0.97 -6.83 -1.98
C VAL A 25 1.59 -6.33 -3.29
N GLU A 26 0.80 -5.79 -4.21
CA GLU A 26 1.29 -5.21 -5.46
C GLU A 26 1.97 -3.85 -5.23
N ALA A 27 1.43 -3.04 -4.31
CA ALA A 27 2.09 -1.82 -3.87
C ALA A 27 3.43 -2.14 -3.19
N PHE A 28 3.47 -3.19 -2.37
CA PHE A 28 4.69 -3.68 -1.74
C PHE A 28 5.73 -4.15 -2.77
N GLU A 29 5.31 -4.89 -3.80
CA GLU A 29 6.18 -5.32 -4.92
C GLU A 29 6.80 -4.14 -5.67
N ARG A 30 6.02 -3.06 -5.87
CA ARG A 30 6.49 -1.84 -6.53
C ARG A 30 7.31 -0.92 -5.63
N GLU A 31 7.64 -1.37 -4.42
CA GLU A 31 8.37 -0.60 -3.41
C GLU A 31 7.66 0.73 -3.07
N TRP A 32 6.32 0.76 -3.14
CA TRP A 32 5.55 1.96 -2.78
C TRP A 32 5.55 2.20 -1.28
N GLU A 33 5.68 3.45 -0.86
CA GLU A 33 5.27 3.87 0.48
C GLU A 33 3.85 4.43 0.42
N ILE A 34 2.95 3.95 1.28
CA ILE A 34 1.56 4.40 1.31
C ILE A 34 1.39 5.47 2.39
N GLY A 35 1.10 6.70 1.96
CA GLY A 35 0.79 7.82 2.83
C GLY A 35 -0.69 7.85 3.20
N PHE A 36 -0.97 8.24 4.45
CA PHE A 36 -2.31 8.52 4.94
C PHE A 36 -2.29 9.90 5.61
N GLU A 37 -3.26 10.75 5.29
CA GLU A 37 -3.45 12.05 5.93
C GLU A 37 -4.89 12.19 6.42
N CYS A 38 -5.05 12.58 7.69
CA CYS A 38 -6.35 12.95 8.22
C CYS A 38 -6.71 14.39 7.82
N LEU A 39 -7.72 14.56 6.99
CA LEU A 39 -8.18 15.91 6.59
C LEU A 39 -8.91 16.68 7.71
N HIS A 40 -9.13 16.06 8.87
CA HIS A 40 -9.71 16.73 10.04
C HIS A 40 -8.65 17.29 10.98
N CYS A 41 -7.70 16.47 11.45
CA CYS A 41 -6.67 16.89 12.42
C CYS A 41 -5.25 17.01 11.81
N GLY A 42 -5.08 16.73 10.52
CA GLY A 42 -3.78 16.79 9.83
C GLY A 42 -2.81 15.66 10.15
N ALA A 43 -3.17 14.71 11.02
CA ALA A 43 -2.28 13.61 11.39
C ALA A 43 -1.90 12.76 10.17
N ARG A 44 -0.59 12.50 10.03
CA ARG A 44 -0.01 11.71 8.94
C ARG A 44 0.55 10.39 9.45
N ARG A 45 0.49 9.36 8.62
CA ARG A 45 1.25 8.12 8.80
C ARG A 45 1.64 7.56 7.45
N THR A 46 2.78 6.88 7.42
CA THR A 46 3.25 6.20 6.22
C THR A 46 3.37 4.71 6.52
N TRP A 47 2.95 3.89 5.58
CA TRP A 47 3.20 2.46 5.58
C TRP A 47 4.32 2.18 4.61
N ARG A 48 5.45 1.78 5.17
CA ARG A 48 6.61 1.27 4.46
C ARG A 48 6.60 -0.26 4.51
N ARG A 49 7.58 -0.88 3.85
CA ARG A 49 7.73 -2.33 3.75
C ARG A 49 7.63 -3.05 5.09
N ASP A 50 8.32 -2.58 6.12
CA ASP A 50 8.27 -3.10 7.49
C ASP A 50 6.84 -3.12 8.06
N VAL A 51 6.10 -2.03 7.87
CA VAL A 51 4.71 -1.91 8.30
C VAL A 51 3.78 -2.85 7.54
N MET A 52 3.99 -2.97 6.23
CA MET A 52 3.19 -3.83 5.34
C MET A 52 3.33 -5.31 5.72
N LEU A 53 4.56 -5.75 5.98
CA LEU A 53 4.87 -7.14 6.35
C LEU A 53 4.62 -7.44 7.84
N GLY A 54 4.62 -6.40 8.69
CA GLY A 54 4.26 -6.51 10.10
C GLY A 54 2.77 -6.29 10.35
N ARG A 55 2.42 -5.12 10.91
CA ARG A 55 1.05 -4.82 11.40
C ARG A 55 -0.04 -4.88 10.32
N ALA A 56 0.29 -4.63 9.06
CA ALA A 56 -0.65 -4.61 7.96
C ALA A 56 -0.67 -5.92 7.14
N ARG A 57 0.06 -6.96 7.56
CA ARG A 57 0.17 -8.26 6.86
C ARG A 57 -1.18 -8.86 6.46
N ARG A 58 -2.16 -8.80 7.37
CA ARG A 58 -3.53 -9.31 7.12
C ARG A 58 -4.29 -8.58 5.99
N LEU A 59 -3.77 -7.45 5.52
CA LEU A 59 -4.35 -6.63 4.46
C LEU A 59 -3.61 -6.78 3.13
N LEU A 60 -2.61 -7.68 3.02
CA LEU A 60 -1.81 -7.83 1.81
C LEU A 60 -2.65 -8.12 0.56
N ASN A 61 -3.74 -8.88 0.70
CA ASN A 61 -4.66 -9.16 -0.42
C ASN A 61 -5.77 -8.10 -0.58
N ALA A 62 -5.85 -7.10 0.31
CA ALA A 62 -6.86 -6.06 0.24
C ALA A 62 -6.45 -4.95 -0.73
N THR A 63 -7.43 -4.37 -1.43
CA THR A 63 -7.21 -3.23 -2.32
C THR A 63 -7.06 -1.93 -1.52
N MET A 64 -6.42 -0.90 -2.11
CA MET A 64 -6.31 0.42 -1.49
C MET A 64 -7.67 1.01 -1.12
N ALA A 65 -8.70 0.80 -1.95
CA ALA A 65 -10.08 1.19 -1.63
C ALA A 65 -10.59 0.51 -0.34
N GLN A 66 -10.38 -0.80 -0.20
CA GLN A 66 -10.77 -1.55 1.00
C GLN A 66 -9.97 -1.11 2.23
N ILE A 67 -8.69 -0.80 2.06
CA ILE A 67 -7.81 -0.31 3.14
C ILE A 67 -8.26 1.07 3.59
N LYS A 68 -8.53 1.98 2.66
CA LYS A 68 -9.03 3.33 2.93
C LYS A 68 -10.36 3.29 3.68
N ALA A 69 -11.29 2.41 3.29
CA ALA A 69 -12.56 2.23 3.98
C ALA A 69 -12.40 1.79 5.44
N LYS A 70 -11.33 1.06 5.78
CA LYS A 70 -11.01 0.58 7.14
C LYS A 70 -10.08 1.51 7.92
N ALA A 71 -9.47 2.49 7.26
CA ALA A 71 -8.47 3.33 7.89
C ALA A 71 -9.11 4.28 8.92
N VAL A 72 -8.52 4.33 10.11
CA VAL A 72 -8.92 5.21 11.21
C VAL A 72 -7.76 6.14 11.59
N CYS A 73 -8.10 7.39 11.97
CA CYS A 73 -7.11 8.32 12.49
C CYS A 73 -6.74 7.92 13.93
N PRO A 74 -5.45 7.87 14.31
CA PRO A 74 -5.05 7.54 15.67
C PRO A 74 -5.26 8.70 16.67
N ARG A 75 -5.64 9.90 16.21
CA ARG A 75 -5.68 11.13 17.03
C ARG A 75 -7.07 11.73 17.20
N CYS A 76 -8.03 11.36 16.36
CA CYS A 76 -9.38 11.91 16.38
C CYS A 76 -10.39 10.86 15.89
N PRO A 77 -11.70 11.03 16.14
CA PRO A 77 -12.73 10.11 15.64
C PRO A 77 -12.90 10.16 14.10
N GLY A 78 -12.16 11.01 13.40
CA GLY A 78 -12.16 11.08 11.95
C GLY A 78 -11.52 9.86 11.28
N ARG A 79 -11.89 9.62 10.03
CA ARG A 79 -11.17 8.70 9.14
C ARG A 79 -10.10 9.48 8.39
N PRO A 80 -8.91 8.91 8.09
CA PRO A 80 -7.96 9.54 7.18
C PRO A 80 -8.50 9.37 5.76
N PRO A 81 -9.03 10.44 5.14
CA PRO A 81 -9.75 10.29 3.90
C PRO A 81 -8.80 10.45 2.71
N ALA A 82 -7.62 11.04 2.88
CA ALA A 82 -6.59 11.14 1.86
C ALA A 82 -5.59 9.98 2.02
N MET A 83 -5.39 9.25 0.93
CA MET A 83 -4.36 8.22 0.80
C MET A 83 -3.56 8.51 -0.46
N SER A 84 -2.23 8.39 -0.36
CA SER A 84 -1.29 8.61 -1.46
C SER A 84 -0.27 7.48 -1.49
N PHE A 85 0.50 7.42 -2.58
CA PHE A 85 1.68 6.59 -2.64
C PHE A 85 2.89 7.42 -3.08
N SER A 86 4.08 7.00 -2.68
CA SER A 86 5.34 7.45 -3.28
C SER A 86 6.07 6.24 -3.85
N GLY A 87 6.49 6.32 -5.10
CA GLY A 87 7.15 5.24 -5.82
C GLY A 87 6.90 5.35 -7.33
N LEU A 88 7.51 4.45 -8.11
CA LEU A 88 7.29 4.39 -9.55
C LEU A 88 6.03 3.57 -9.85
N MET A 89 5.18 4.06 -10.76
CA MET A 89 4.01 3.31 -11.25
C MET A 89 4.41 1.95 -11.83
N HIS A 90 5.53 1.94 -12.57
CA HIS A 90 6.16 0.76 -13.13
C HIS A 90 7.64 0.76 -12.75
N PRO A 91 8.14 -0.28 -12.04
CA PRO A 91 9.56 -0.39 -11.75
C PRO A 91 10.35 -0.61 -13.06
N ALA A 92 11.59 -0.13 -13.09
CA ALA A 92 12.47 -0.30 -14.26
C ALA A 92 12.79 -1.77 -14.57
N ASP A 93 12.78 -2.63 -13.54
CA ASP A 93 12.97 -4.07 -13.64
C ASP A 93 11.85 -4.79 -12.83
N PRO A 94 10.71 -5.07 -13.48
CA PRO A 94 9.57 -5.71 -12.83
C PRO A 94 9.87 -7.13 -12.33
N GLU A 95 10.74 -7.87 -13.02
CA GLU A 95 11.10 -9.23 -12.61
C GLU A 95 11.91 -9.23 -11.32
N ARG A 96 12.90 -8.34 -11.23
CA ARG A 96 13.69 -8.18 -10.02
C ARG A 96 12.86 -7.65 -8.86
N ALA A 97 11.96 -6.70 -9.11
CA ALA A 97 11.03 -6.20 -8.10
C ALA A 97 10.15 -7.34 -7.56
N ARG A 98 9.60 -8.16 -8.45
CA ARG A 98 8.84 -9.35 -8.10
C ARG A 98 9.64 -10.33 -7.25
N TRP A 99 10.90 -10.61 -7.59
CA TRP A 99 11.71 -11.50 -6.77
C TRP A 99 12.03 -10.95 -5.38
N ARG A 100 12.40 -9.67 -5.29
CA ARG A 100 12.59 -9.00 -4.00
C ARG A 100 11.33 -9.00 -3.13
N ALA A 101 10.15 -9.01 -3.75
CA ALA A 101 8.88 -9.12 -3.06
C ALA A 101 8.71 -10.53 -2.49
N VAL A 102 8.92 -11.56 -3.31
CA VAL A 102 8.85 -12.97 -2.91
C VAL A 102 9.82 -13.28 -1.77
N GLU A 103 11.09 -12.88 -1.89
CA GLU A 103 12.10 -13.09 -0.84
C GLU A 103 11.65 -12.48 0.49
N ALA A 104 11.13 -11.26 0.48
CA ALA A 104 10.63 -10.62 1.70
C ALA A 104 9.45 -11.34 2.33
N LEU A 105 8.53 -11.83 1.50
CA LEU A 105 7.35 -12.55 1.98
C LEU A 105 7.83 -13.81 2.69
N LEU A 106 8.77 -14.55 2.09
CA LEU A 106 9.37 -15.74 2.68
C LEU A 106 10.11 -15.42 3.99
N GLU A 107 10.93 -14.37 4.02
CA GLU A 107 11.61 -13.90 5.24
C GLU A 107 10.63 -13.52 6.36
N ALA A 108 9.47 -12.97 6.00
CA ALA A 108 8.38 -12.64 6.94
C ALA A 108 7.51 -13.85 7.32
N GLY A 109 7.84 -15.06 6.84
CA GLY A 109 7.04 -16.27 7.06
C GLY A 109 5.67 -16.20 6.39
N ILE A 110 5.57 -15.55 5.24
CA ILE A 110 4.37 -15.38 4.42
C ILE A 110 4.54 -16.20 3.14
N ASN A 111 3.56 -17.06 2.83
CA ASN A 111 3.61 -17.85 1.62
C ASN A 111 3.27 -16.98 0.38
N PRO A 112 4.20 -16.80 -0.58
CA PRO A 112 3.96 -15.97 -1.77
C PRO A 112 2.82 -16.50 -2.65
N SER A 113 2.59 -17.81 -2.67
CA SER A 113 1.54 -18.45 -3.46
C SER A 113 0.13 -17.98 -3.09
N ASP A 114 -0.09 -17.60 -1.83
CA ASP A 114 -1.37 -17.07 -1.34
C ASP A 114 -1.76 -15.73 -2.02
N TYR A 115 -0.80 -15.08 -2.69
CA TYR A 115 -0.96 -13.77 -3.32
C TYR A 115 -0.85 -13.81 -4.85
N GLY A 116 -0.70 -15.01 -5.43
CA GLY A 116 -0.56 -15.21 -6.88
C GLY A 116 0.88 -15.18 -7.39
N TYR A 117 1.88 -15.15 -6.50
CA TYR A 117 3.26 -15.40 -6.90
C TYR A 117 3.43 -16.90 -7.11
N GLY A 118 3.47 -17.34 -8.37
CA GLY A 118 3.93 -18.69 -8.72
C GLY A 118 5.38 -18.87 -8.27
N TYR A 119 5.59 -19.42 -7.08
CA TYR A 119 6.91 -19.71 -6.55
C TYR A 119 7.40 -21.04 -7.10
N GLN A 120 8.49 -21.03 -7.86
CA GLN A 120 9.26 -22.23 -8.21
C GLN A 120 10.58 -22.21 -7.44
N PRO A 121 10.74 -23.03 -6.38
CA PRO A 121 12.02 -23.13 -5.69
C PRO A 121 13.11 -23.63 -6.64
N GLY A 122 14.23 -22.91 -6.72
CA GLY A 122 15.45 -23.36 -7.42
C GLY A 122 15.80 -22.69 -8.76
N ARG A 123 15.05 -21.68 -9.22
CA ARG A 123 15.39 -20.94 -10.45
C ARG A 123 15.89 -19.51 -10.13
N PRO A 124 17.21 -19.26 -10.04
CA PRO A 124 17.73 -17.89 -10.05
C PRO A 124 17.65 -17.29 -11.47
N PRO A 125 17.41 -15.97 -11.61
CA PRO A 125 17.07 -15.31 -12.88
C PRO A 125 18.25 -15.06 -13.85
N TRP A 126 19.47 -15.52 -13.56
CA TRP A 126 20.65 -15.28 -14.40
C TRP A 126 21.04 -16.49 -15.28
N ARG A 127 20.06 -17.13 -15.91
CA ARG A 127 20.28 -18.12 -16.98
C ARG A 127 19.30 -17.94 -18.12
#